data_AF-A0A519R596-F1
#
_entry.id   AF-A0A519R596-F1
#
_cell.length_a   1.000
_cell.length_b   1.000
_cell.length_c   1.000
_cell.angle_alpha   90.00
_cell.angle_beta   90.00
_cell.angle_gamma   90.00
#
_symmetry.space_group_name_H-M   'P 1'
#
loop_
_entity.id
_entity.type
_entity.pdbx_description
1 polymer ?
#
loop_
_entity_poly.entity_id
_entity_poly.type
_entity_poly.pdbx_seq_one_letter_code
_entity_poly.pdbx_strand_id
1 'polypeptide(L)'
;MSDTSNKWKDFLLKSSIPLEYEVKQLLDKYGCVGRYEFTYLRHDENEIINEFSYDIDASYIKGTHFFDLMIECKYRDVSTNWIFIPEEYGGMDEIEHHCFINPNDHFTQSNKFLTLDYEPYAPLCGKGIEINSNGHNPKSITQAINQLSYGTAEKVISGMEHQIEKYLGTTETIFYTIPIIVTTANLYRLKENVTINEIKNSSDIAQISTKEDCLVLKTPAGKHLENYNLEKFSAFIEQYGADELNKILHSFNENIEFVCSVIAKNYCPNAMAIIQFTDHNSGFKKLFDFLNEVVSPTEKTLKRQRQKQEKLQAIMKKLDERK
;
A
#
# COMPACT_ATOMS: atom_id res chain seq x y z
N MET A 1 -45.98 10.64 -10.76
CA MET A 1 -45.29 9.42 -11.23
C MET A 1 -43.80 9.73 -11.24
N SER A 2 -43.08 9.37 -10.17
CA SER A 2 -41.66 9.65 -10.02
C SER A 2 -40.85 8.57 -10.74
N ASP A 3 -39.88 9.02 -11.53
CA ASP A 3 -39.09 8.27 -12.49
C ASP A 3 -38.37 7.07 -11.87
N THR A 4 -38.90 5.86 -12.07
CA THR A 4 -38.23 4.59 -11.76
C THR A 4 -37.09 4.27 -12.74
N SER A 5 -36.91 5.07 -13.80
CA SER A 5 -36.03 4.77 -14.93
C SER A 5 -34.53 4.90 -14.66
N ASN A 6 -34.11 5.58 -13.57
CA ASN A 6 -32.69 5.83 -13.26
C ASN A 6 -32.16 5.12 -11.99
N LYS A 7 -33.00 4.49 -11.16
CA LYS A 7 -32.56 3.88 -9.90
C LYS A 7 -31.52 2.76 -10.08
N TRP A 8 -31.64 1.99 -11.17
CA TRP A 8 -30.70 0.91 -11.45
C TRP A 8 -29.29 1.43 -11.78
N LYS A 9 -29.16 2.63 -12.38
CA LYS A 9 -27.86 3.27 -12.65
C LYS A 9 -27.19 3.66 -11.34
N ASP A 10 -27.95 4.25 -10.42
CA ASP A 10 -27.43 4.62 -9.10
C ASP A 10 -26.96 3.39 -8.32
N PHE A 11 -27.71 2.27 -8.38
CA PHE A 11 -27.28 1.01 -7.76
C PHE A 11 -26.04 0.44 -8.41
N LEU A 12 -25.98 0.43 -9.75
CA LEU A 12 -24.82 -0.06 -10.48
C LEU A 12 -23.56 0.77 -10.18
N LEU A 13 -23.66 2.10 -10.17
CA LEU A 13 -22.55 2.97 -9.80
C LEU A 13 -22.11 2.76 -8.35
N LYS A 14 -23.06 2.70 -7.41
CA LYS A 14 -22.76 2.46 -5.98
C LYS A 14 -22.20 1.08 -5.68
N SER A 15 -22.32 0.12 -6.59
CA SER A 15 -21.73 -1.21 -6.45
C SER A 15 -20.21 -1.25 -6.65
N SER A 16 -19.57 -0.14 -7.06
CA SER A 16 -18.16 -0.08 -7.50
C SER A 16 -17.80 -0.88 -8.76
N ILE A 17 -18.62 -1.84 -9.20
CA ILE A 17 -18.35 -2.67 -10.39
C ILE A 17 -17.93 -1.87 -11.63
N PRO A 18 -18.57 -0.74 -12.01
CA PRO A 18 -18.11 0.05 -13.14
C PRO A 18 -16.69 0.62 -12.95
N LEU A 19 -16.36 1.07 -11.73
CA LEU A 19 -15.03 1.57 -11.41
C LEU A 19 -14.00 0.44 -11.49
N GLU A 20 -14.31 -0.75 -10.94
CA GLU A 20 -13.45 -1.93 -11.03
C GLU A 20 -13.15 -2.29 -12.49
N TYR A 21 -14.18 -2.26 -13.33
CA TYR A 21 -14.03 -2.52 -14.75
C TYR A 21 -13.07 -1.53 -15.43
N GLU A 22 -13.25 -0.23 -15.21
CA GLU A 22 -12.39 0.80 -15.81
C GLU A 22 -10.95 0.76 -15.28
N VAL A 23 -10.77 0.52 -13.98
CA VAL A 23 -9.45 0.35 -13.36
C VAL A 23 -8.73 -0.85 -13.97
N LYS A 24 -9.40 -1.99 -14.11
CA LYS A 24 -8.78 -3.18 -14.73
C LYS A 24 -8.37 -2.92 -16.18
N GLN A 25 -9.21 -2.25 -16.97
CA GLN A 25 -8.84 -1.85 -18.33
C GLN A 25 -7.62 -0.93 -18.36
N LEU A 26 -7.51 -0.01 -17.39
CA LEU A 26 -6.36 0.87 -17.27
C LEU A 26 -5.09 0.06 -16.94
N LEU A 27 -5.16 -0.87 -16.00
CA LEU A 27 -4.05 -1.77 -15.67
C LEU A 27 -3.59 -2.58 -16.89
N ASP A 28 -4.53 -3.10 -17.68
CA ASP A 28 -4.23 -3.83 -18.92
C ASP A 28 -3.46 -2.96 -19.93
N LYS A 29 -3.79 -1.66 -20.03
CA LYS A 29 -3.05 -0.69 -20.87
C LYS A 29 -1.62 -0.45 -20.39
N TYR A 30 -1.36 -0.57 -19.09
CA TYR A 30 -0.01 -0.53 -18.52
C TYR A 30 0.75 -1.86 -18.66
N GLY A 31 0.09 -2.90 -19.19
CA GLY A 31 0.68 -4.23 -19.38
C GLY A 31 0.65 -5.09 -18.12
N CYS A 32 -0.23 -4.77 -17.16
CA CYS A 32 -0.52 -5.68 -16.06
C CYS A 32 -1.28 -6.91 -16.55
N VAL A 33 -1.13 -8.00 -15.82
CA VAL A 33 -1.95 -9.22 -15.97
C VAL A 33 -2.66 -9.47 -14.65
N GLY A 34 -3.93 -9.84 -14.67
CA GLY A 34 -4.68 -9.97 -13.43
C GLY A 34 -6.12 -10.40 -13.62
N ARG A 35 -6.81 -10.57 -12.49
CA ARG A 35 -8.21 -10.97 -12.41
C ARG A 35 -8.99 -10.04 -11.49
N TYR A 36 -10.31 -10.09 -11.61
CA TYR A 36 -11.20 -9.55 -10.58
C TYR A 36 -11.22 -10.52 -9.41
N GLU A 37 -11.34 -9.92 -8.23
CA GLU A 37 -11.53 -10.55 -6.94
C GLU A 37 -10.37 -11.46 -6.50
N PHE A 38 -9.91 -11.23 -5.27
CA PHE A 38 -9.11 -12.19 -4.53
C PHE A 38 -9.77 -12.42 -3.19
N THR A 39 -10.04 -13.68 -2.87
CA THR A 39 -10.68 -14.05 -1.62
C THR A 39 -9.67 -14.61 -0.61
N TYR A 40 -9.94 -14.39 0.67
CA TYR A 40 -9.19 -14.97 1.78
C TYR A 40 -10.12 -15.24 2.97
N LEU A 41 -9.71 -16.20 3.80
CA LEU A 41 -10.46 -16.62 4.97
C LEU A 41 -9.93 -15.95 6.23
N ARG A 42 -10.85 -15.44 7.06
CA ARG A 42 -10.54 -14.83 8.34
C ARG A 42 -11.70 -15.02 9.34
N HIS A 43 -11.38 -15.09 10.63
CA HIS A 43 -12.36 -14.96 11.71
C HIS A 43 -12.96 -13.55 11.80
N ASP A 44 -14.28 -13.47 11.86
CA ASP A 44 -15.01 -12.23 12.15
C ASP A 44 -15.01 -11.88 13.65
N GLU A 45 -15.76 -10.85 14.04
CA GLU A 45 -15.88 -10.40 15.44
C GLU A 45 -16.52 -11.45 16.36
N ASN A 46 -17.15 -12.50 15.81
CA ASN A 46 -17.76 -13.60 16.55
C ASN A 46 -16.94 -14.90 16.46
N GLU A 47 -15.68 -14.82 16.01
CA GLU A 47 -14.78 -15.95 15.80
C GLU A 47 -15.26 -16.94 14.72
N ILE A 48 -16.17 -16.51 13.83
CA ILE A 48 -16.64 -17.32 12.71
C ILE A 48 -15.74 -17.08 11.51
N ILE A 49 -15.23 -18.16 10.91
CA ILE A 49 -14.46 -18.08 9.65
C ILE A 49 -15.41 -17.63 8.54
N ASN A 50 -15.12 -16.47 7.97
CA ASN A 50 -15.82 -15.90 6.83
C ASN A 50 -14.85 -15.66 5.67
N GLU A 51 -15.40 -15.61 4.47
CA GLU A 51 -14.67 -15.19 3.27
C GLU A 51 -14.74 -13.67 3.13
N PHE A 52 -13.58 -13.06 2.90
CA PHE A 52 -13.42 -11.64 2.59
C PHE A 52 -12.69 -11.51 1.27
N SER A 53 -12.79 -10.33 0.64
CA SER A 53 -12.11 -10.07 -0.62
C SER A 53 -11.70 -8.61 -0.79
N TYR A 54 -10.79 -8.41 -1.74
CA TYR A 54 -10.58 -7.13 -2.42
C TYR A 54 -10.81 -7.28 -3.93
N ASP A 55 -11.10 -6.15 -4.58
CA ASP A 55 -11.79 -6.15 -5.88
C ASP A 55 -10.92 -6.54 -7.09
N ILE A 56 -9.63 -6.18 -7.14
CA ILE A 56 -8.75 -6.51 -8.27
C ILE A 56 -7.39 -7.00 -7.77
N ASP A 57 -6.96 -8.12 -8.36
CA ASP A 57 -5.67 -8.75 -8.12
C ASP A 57 -4.86 -8.77 -9.42
N ALA A 58 -3.86 -7.91 -9.52
CA ALA A 58 -3.09 -7.73 -10.75
C ALA A 58 -1.59 -7.68 -10.49
N SER A 59 -0.80 -8.19 -11.43
CA SER A 59 0.65 -8.19 -11.38
C SER A 59 1.21 -7.34 -12.51
N TYR A 60 2.14 -6.44 -12.17
CA TYR A 60 2.99 -5.74 -13.12
C TYR A 60 4.39 -6.36 -13.06
N ILE A 61 4.86 -6.95 -14.15
CA ILE A 61 6.10 -7.75 -14.16
C ILE A 61 7.15 -7.05 -15.01
N LYS A 62 8.33 -6.80 -14.43
CA LYS A 62 9.46 -6.17 -15.09
C LYS A 62 10.77 -6.86 -14.73
N GLY A 63 11.25 -7.71 -15.62
CA GLY A 63 12.47 -8.48 -15.37
C GLY A 63 12.31 -9.36 -14.13
N THR A 64 13.16 -9.15 -13.13
CA THR A 64 13.15 -9.87 -11.85
C THR A 64 12.32 -9.17 -10.76
N HIS A 65 11.48 -8.19 -11.15
CA HIS A 65 10.58 -7.49 -10.24
C HIS A 65 9.12 -7.87 -10.54
N PHE A 66 8.44 -8.39 -9.53
CA PHE A 66 7.05 -8.83 -9.60
C PHE A 66 6.20 -7.97 -8.66
N PHE A 67 5.48 -6.99 -9.21
CA PHE A 67 4.66 -6.07 -8.44
C PHE A 67 3.23 -6.57 -8.35
N ASP A 68 2.81 -7.07 -7.19
CA ASP A 68 1.44 -7.49 -6.89
C ASP A 68 0.61 -6.31 -6.40
N LEU A 69 -0.28 -5.83 -7.25
CA LEU A 69 -1.20 -4.74 -7.03
C LEU A 69 -2.51 -5.30 -6.46
N MET A 70 -2.73 -5.09 -5.16
CA MET A 70 -3.96 -5.43 -4.46
C MET A 70 -4.86 -4.19 -4.43
N ILE A 71 -5.97 -4.20 -5.15
CA ILE A 71 -6.76 -2.99 -5.37
C ILE A 71 -8.18 -3.14 -4.82
N GLU A 72 -8.56 -2.17 -3.99
CA GLU A 72 -9.93 -1.98 -3.51
C GLU A 72 -10.53 -0.72 -4.12
N CYS A 73 -11.67 -0.85 -4.80
CA CYS A 73 -12.37 0.20 -5.53
C CYS A 73 -13.56 0.75 -4.73
N LYS A 74 -13.55 2.05 -4.44
CA LYS A 74 -14.64 2.75 -3.77
C LYS A 74 -15.22 3.83 -4.68
N TYR A 75 -16.29 3.51 -5.41
CA TYR A 75 -17.05 4.52 -6.13
C TYR A 75 -17.78 5.45 -5.16
N ARG A 76 -17.67 6.76 -5.40
CA ARG A 76 -18.36 7.84 -4.69
C ARG A 76 -18.88 8.89 -5.67
N ASP A 77 -19.95 9.56 -5.27
CA ASP A 77 -20.43 10.72 -6.02
C ASP A 77 -19.44 11.89 -5.91
N VAL A 78 -19.53 12.81 -6.87
CA VAL A 78 -18.61 13.95 -7.02
C VAL A 78 -18.59 14.91 -5.83
N SER A 79 -19.62 14.90 -4.97
CA SER A 79 -19.66 15.74 -3.76
C SER A 79 -18.89 15.14 -2.59
N THR A 80 -18.43 13.89 -2.72
CA THR A 80 -17.71 13.19 -1.65
C THR A 80 -16.25 13.62 -1.61
N ASN A 81 -15.79 13.97 -0.41
CA ASN A 81 -14.43 14.36 -0.11
C ASN A 81 -13.87 13.42 0.96
N TRP A 82 -12.69 12.88 0.72
CA TRP A 82 -11.88 12.19 1.72
C TRP A 82 -10.81 13.14 2.21
N ILE A 83 -10.84 13.46 3.51
CA ILE A 83 -9.95 14.43 4.13
C ILE A 83 -9.03 13.72 5.09
N PHE A 84 -7.73 13.88 4.93
CA PHE A 84 -6.70 13.20 5.71
C PHE A 84 -5.86 14.17 6.53
N ILE A 85 -5.41 13.72 7.70
CA ILE A 85 -4.44 14.43 8.53
C ILE A 85 -3.06 14.36 7.85
N PRO A 86 -2.29 15.46 7.80
CA PRO A 86 -0.93 15.45 7.29
C PRO A 86 0.00 14.60 8.17
N GLU A 87 0.88 13.83 7.54
CA GLU A 87 2.02 13.17 8.17
C GLU A 87 3.28 13.48 7.35
N GLU A 88 4.46 13.25 7.94
CA GLU A 88 5.75 13.44 7.29
C GLU A 88 6.48 12.10 7.11
N TYR A 89 7.18 11.96 5.98
CA TYR A 89 8.06 10.81 5.78
C TYR A 89 9.28 10.87 6.71
N GLY A 90 9.76 9.70 7.12
CA GLY A 90 10.79 9.54 8.13
C GLY A 90 10.25 9.72 9.55
N GLY A 91 11.09 10.22 10.46
CA GLY A 91 10.71 10.46 11.85
C GLY A 91 10.67 9.19 12.71
N MET A 92 9.90 9.23 13.79
CA MET A 92 9.83 8.16 14.81
C MET A 92 9.24 6.85 14.29
N ASP A 93 8.38 6.93 13.27
CA ASP A 93 7.68 5.78 12.71
C ASP A 93 8.39 5.17 11.50
N GLU A 94 9.52 5.75 11.08
CA GLU A 94 10.41 5.24 10.03
C GLU A 94 9.70 4.92 8.70
N ILE A 95 8.62 5.63 8.37
CA ILE A 95 7.92 5.48 7.09
C ILE A 95 8.70 6.22 6.00
N GLU A 96 9.40 5.46 5.16
CA GLU A 96 10.15 5.96 4.01
C GLU A 96 9.30 5.95 2.72
N HIS A 97 9.80 6.60 1.66
CA HIS A 97 9.06 6.80 0.41
C HIS A 97 8.66 5.50 -0.32
N HIS A 98 9.31 4.38 0.01
CA HIS A 98 9.07 3.07 -0.59
C HIS A 98 8.24 2.14 0.32
N CYS A 99 7.83 2.56 1.52
CA CYS A 99 7.17 1.64 2.45
C CYS A 99 5.83 1.09 1.91
N PHE A 100 5.14 1.82 1.03
CA PHE A 100 3.86 1.37 0.46
C PHE A 100 3.98 0.21 -0.55
N ILE A 101 5.19 -0.14 -1.03
CA ILE A 101 5.37 -1.23 -2.01
C ILE A 101 5.76 -2.58 -1.38
N ASN A 102 5.98 -2.63 -0.05
CA ASN A 102 6.27 -3.83 0.75
C ASN A 102 7.09 -4.91 0.01
N PRO A 103 8.40 -4.67 -0.23
CA PRO A 103 9.26 -5.62 -0.93
C PRO A 103 9.48 -6.89 -0.09
N ASN A 104 9.46 -8.03 -0.76
CA ASN A 104 9.70 -9.36 -0.22
C ASN A 104 10.78 -10.04 -1.06
N ASP A 105 11.98 -10.11 -0.51
CA ASP A 105 13.16 -10.73 -1.11
C ASP A 105 13.86 -11.67 -0.11
N HIS A 106 13.17 -12.14 0.92
CA HIS A 106 13.79 -12.81 2.06
C HIS A 106 14.49 -14.13 1.71
N PHE A 107 14.12 -14.77 0.59
CA PHE A 107 14.72 -16.03 0.13
C PHE A 107 15.51 -15.88 -1.19
N THR A 108 15.80 -14.65 -1.64
CA THR A 108 16.74 -14.40 -2.76
C THR A 108 18.18 -14.34 -2.25
N GLN A 109 19.17 -14.84 -3.00
CA GLN A 109 20.56 -14.80 -2.55
C GLN A 109 21.26 -13.48 -2.90
N SER A 110 21.07 -12.99 -4.11
CA SER A 110 21.82 -11.85 -4.66
C SER A 110 20.94 -10.69 -5.11
N ASN A 111 19.76 -10.94 -5.66
CA ASN A 111 18.83 -9.90 -6.08
C ASN A 111 18.04 -9.37 -4.88
N LYS A 112 18.44 -8.19 -4.37
CA LYS A 112 17.84 -7.54 -3.21
C LYS A 112 17.22 -6.20 -3.57
N PHE A 113 16.15 -5.85 -2.87
CA PHE A 113 15.56 -4.52 -2.96
C PHE A 113 16.55 -3.47 -2.45
N LEU A 114 16.74 -2.42 -3.26
CA LEU A 114 17.64 -1.33 -2.94
C LEU A 114 16.84 -0.19 -2.29
N THR A 115 17.11 0.08 -1.02
CA THR A 115 16.52 1.20 -0.28
C THR A 115 17.15 2.54 -0.68
N LEU A 116 16.86 2.99 -1.90
CA LEU A 116 17.36 4.26 -2.44
C LEU A 116 16.51 5.46 -1.96
N ASP A 117 17.09 6.65 -2.07
CA ASP A 117 16.42 7.93 -1.84
C ASP A 117 15.50 8.32 -3.03
N TYR A 118 14.43 7.54 -3.21
CA TYR A 118 13.40 7.79 -4.23
C TYR A 118 12.71 9.13 -4.00
N GLU A 119 12.18 9.76 -5.05
CA GLU A 119 11.20 10.85 -4.84
C GLU A 119 9.92 10.23 -4.25
N PRO A 120 9.22 10.92 -3.33
CA PRO A 120 7.93 10.45 -2.86
C PRO A 120 6.95 10.25 -4.01
N TYR A 121 6.27 9.10 -4.03
CA TYR A 121 5.16 8.85 -4.96
C TYR A 121 4.02 9.87 -4.75
N ALA A 122 3.65 10.11 -3.49
CA ALA A 122 2.60 11.03 -3.08
C ALA A 122 2.88 11.56 -1.66
N PRO A 123 2.20 12.64 -1.22
CA PRO A 123 2.28 13.10 0.17
C PRO A 123 1.82 12.02 1.16
N LEU A 124 2.52 11.90 2.29
CA LEU A 124 2.12 11.01 3.38
C LEU A 124 0.96 11.61 4.16
N CYS A 125 0.00 10.77 4.53
CA CYS A 125 -1.11 11.15 5.38
C CYS A 125 -1.43 10.07 6.42
N GLY A 126 -2.10 10.50 7.48
CA GLY A 126 -2.60 9.66 8.55
C GLY A 126 -4.09 9.41 8.39
N LYS A 127 -4.79 9.25 9.51
CA LYS A 127 -6.24 8.98 9.53
C LYS A 127 -7.04 9.98 8.67
N GLY A 128 -8.03 9.46 7.96
CA GLY A 128 -8.97 10.25 7.18
C GLY A 128 -10.43 10.08 7.57
N ILE A 129 -11.27 10.95 7.00
CA ILE A 129 -12.73 10.91 7.12
C ILE A 129 -13.38 11.18 5.76
N GLU A 130 -14.46 10.47 5.46
CA GLU A 130 -15.31 10.76 4.32
C GLU A 130 -16.39 11.78 4.72
N ILE A 131 -16.53 12.85 3.95
CA ILE A 131 -17.56 13.87 4.09
C ILE A 131 -18.27 14.04 2.75
N ASN A 132 -19.60 14.07 2.78
CA ASN A 132 -20.43 14.35 1.62
C ASN A 132 -21.58 15.27 2.00
N SER A 133 -22.43 15.59 1.02
CA SER A 133 -23.61 16.45 1.20
C SER A 133 -24.61 15.95 2.26
N ASN A 134 -24.62 14.65 2.56
CA ASN A 134 -25.55 14.01 3.50
C ASN A 134 -24.93 13.78 4.90
N GLY A 135 -23.67 14.14 5.12
CA GLY A 135 -23.00 13.99 6.41
C GLY A 135 -21.59 13.44 6.29
N HIS A 136 -21.18 12.63 7.26
CA HIS A 136 -19.84 12.04 7.32
C HIS A 136 -19.93 10.52 7.50
N ASN A 137 -18.96 9.81 6.96
CA ASN A 137 -18.82 8.36 7.10
C ASN A 137 -17.40 8.01 7.57
N PRO A 138 -17.21 7.71 8.86
CA PRO A 138 -15.87 7.40 9.38
C PRO A 138 -15.42 5.97 9.03
N LYS A 139 -16.31 5.11 8.51
CA LYS A 139 -16.03 3.67 8.35
C LYS A 139 -15.54 3.29 6.96
N SER A 140 -15.88 4.05 5.92
CA SER A 140 -15.60 3.64 4.53
C SER A 140 -14.12 3.44 4.24
N ILE A 141 -13.29 4.39 4.67
CA ILE A 141 -11.82 4.32 4.54
C ILE A 141 -11.28 3.14 5.36
N THR A 142 -11.72 2.99 6.61
CA THR A 142 -11.29 1.88 7.49
C THR A 142 -11.66 0.51 6.93
N GLN A 143 -12.82 0.37 6.30
CA GLN A 143 -13.23 -0.88 5.65
C GLN A 143 -12.30 -1.23 4.49
N ALA A 144 -11.99 -0.26 3.62
CA ALA A 144 -11.07 -0.46 2.50
C ALA A 144 -9.66 -0.85 2.98
N ILE A 145 -9.16 -0.17 4.03
CA ILE A 145 -7.88 -0.52 4.67
C ILE A 145 -7.93 -1.97 5.15
N ASN A 146 -8.96 -2.35 5.90
CA ASN A 146 -9.07 -3.72 6.42
C ASN A 146 -9.09 -4.77 5.30
N GLN A 147 -9.88 -4.55 4.24
CA GLN A 147 -9.97 -5.50 3.12
C GLN A 147 -8.60 -5.80 2.50
N LEU A 148 -7.76 -4.78 2.34
CA LEU A 148 -6.40 -4.93 1.81
C LEU A 148 -5.42 -5.49 2.86
N SER A 149 -5.47 -4.96 4.09
CA SER A 149 -4.54 -5.33 5.16
C SER A 149 -4.58 -6.83 5.46
N TYR A 150 -5.77 -7.41 5.63
CA TYR A 150 -5.91 -8.83 5.97
C TYR A 150 -5.59 -9.77 4.80
N GLY A 151 -5.61 -9.29 3.55
CA GLY A 151 -5.14 -10.05 2.39
C GLY A 151 -3.61 -10.03 2.22
N THR A 152 -2.89 -9.13 2.91
CA THR A 152 -1.47 -8.86 2.63
C THR A 152 -0.57 -10.03 3.06
N ALA A 153 -0.83 -10.65 4.21
CA ALA A 153 -0.02 -11.78 4.69
C ALA A 153 -0.02 -12.96 3.70
N GLU A 154 -1.17 -13.29 3.11
CA GLU A 154 -1.31 -14.34 2.08
C GLU A 154 -0.44 -14.03 0.85
N LYS A 155 -0.37 -12.76 0.43
CA LYS A 155 0.46 -12.35 -0.71
C LYS A 155 1.94 -12.38 -0.39
N VAL A 156 2.33 -11.96 0.80
CA VAL A 156 3.73 -12.08 1.26
C VAL A 156 4.16 -13.55 1.32
N ILE A 157 3.34 -14.42 1.90
CA ILE A 157 3.58 -15.87 1.94
C ILE A 157 3.71 -16.44 0.52
N SER A 158 2.77 -16.13 -0.37
CA SER A 158 2.84 -16.54 -1.77
C SER A 158 4.16 -16.11 -2.43
N GLY A 159 4.62 -14.88 -2.19
CA GLY A 159 5.93 -14.42 -2.69
C GLY A 159 7.11 -15.21 -2.12
N MET A 160 7.08 -15.57 -0.83
CA MET A 160 8.10 -16.42 -0.21
C MET A 160 8.09 -17.83 -0.82
N GLU A 161 6.91 -18.44 -0.99
CA GLU A 161 6.75 -19.75 -1.61
C GLU A 161 7.33 -19.77 -3.04
N HIS A 162 7.06 -18.73 -3.84
CA HIS A 162 7.63 -18.64 -5.19
C HIS A 162 9.17 -18.56 -5.19
N GLN A 163 9.78 -17.94 -4.18
CA GLN A 163 11.23 -17.88 -4.04
C GLN A 163 11.82 -19.22 -3.59
N ILE A 164 11.16 -19.90 -2.66
CA ILE A 164 11.60 -21.21 -2.12
C ILE A 164 11.47 -22.29 -3.19
N GLU A 165 10.29 -22.41 -3.79
CA GLU A 165 9.92 -23.45 -4.75
C GLU A 165 10.37 -23.16 -6.18
N LYS A 166 10.86 -21.94 -6.42
CA LYS A 166 11.37 -21.50 -7.73
C LYS A 166 10.34 -21.68 -8.84
N TYR A 167 9.06 -21.36 -8.55
CA TYR A 167 7.97 -21.48 -9.52
C TYR A 167 8.17 -20.63 -10.78
N LEU A 168 8.96 -19.55 -10.68
CA LEU A 168 9.35 -18.70 -11.81
C LEU A 168 10.71 -19.09 -12.43
N GLY A 169 11.17 -20.32 -12.16
CA GLY A 169 12.49 -20.80 -12.56
C GLY A 169 13.61 -20.37 -11.61
N THR A 170 14.86 -20.44 -12.07
CA THR A 170 16.04 -20.11 -11.25
C THR A 170 16.30 -18.60 -11.12
N THR A 171 15.40 -17.77 -11.61
CA THR A 171 15.51 -16.31 -11.55
C THR A 171 15.17 -15.83 -10.15
N GLU A 172 16.06 -15.06 -9.54
CA GLU A 172 15.83 -14.48 -8.22
C GLU A 172 14.87 -13.29 -8.32
N THR A 173 13.60 -13.54 -8.11
CA THR A 173 12.54 -12.54 -8.25
C THR A 173 12.23 -11.88 -6.91
N ILE A 174 12.18 -10.54 -6.90
CA ILE A 174 11.67 -9.76 -5.78
C ILE A 174 10.16 -9.58 -5.98
N PHE A 175 9.38 -9.94 -4.96
CA PHE A 175 7.93 -9.72 -4.95
C PHE A 175 7.64 -8.42 -4.19
N TYR A 176 6.71 -7.61 -4.69
CA TYR A 176 6.29 -6.36 -4.05
C TYR A 176 4.79 -6.44 -3.81
N THR A 177 4.36 -6.39 -2.56
CA THR A 177 2.93 -6.41 -2.23
C THR A 177 2.43 -4.98 -2.06
N ILE A 178 1.64 -4.50 -3.02
CA ILE A 178 1.23 -3.09 -3.11
C ILE A 178 -0.28 -2.96 -2.89
N PRO A 179 -0.71 -2.63 -1.65
CA PRO A 179 -2.10 -2.31 -1.36
C PRO A 179 -2.47 -0.91 -1.87
N ILE A 180 -3.56 -0.83 -2.63
CA ILE A 180 -4.02 0.38 -3.31
C ILE A 180 -5.53 0.54 -3.11
N ILE A 181 -5.95 1.69 -2.60
CA ILE A 181 -7.35 2.10 -2.61
C ILE A 181 -7.57 3.02 -3.80
N VAL A 182 -8.49 2.66 -4.70
CA VAL A 182 -8.90 3.52 -5.82
C VAL A 182 -10.27 4.08 -5.53
N THR A 183 -10.45 5.39 -5.66
CA THR A 183 -11.72 6.05 -5.35
C THR A 183 -12.02 7.17 -6.32
N THR A 184 -13.30 7.45 -6.57
CA THR A 184 -13.72 8.65 -7.31
C THR A 184 -13.94 9.86 -6.39
N ALA A 185 -13.85 9.68 -5.07
CA ALA A 185 -13.92 10.79 -4.11
C ALA A 185 -12.75 11.76 -4.30
N ASN A 186 -12.98 13.05 -4.03
CA ASN A 186 -11.89 14.01 -4.01
C ASN A 186 -10.97 13.72 -2.82
N LEU A 187 -9.66 13.69 -3.04
CA LEU A 187 -8.69 13.50 -1.97
C LEU A 187 -8.16 14.85 -1.51
N TYR A 188 -8.20 15.07 -0.21
CA TYR A 188 -7.68 16.28 0.44
C TYR A 188 -6.76 15.90 1.59
N ARG A 189 -5.60 16.56 1.68
CA ARG A 189 -4.71 16.52 2.83
C ARG A 189 -4.80 17.86 3.56
N LEU A 190 -5.10 17.86 4.85
CA LEU A 190 -5.08 19.11 5.62
C LEU A 190 -3.69 19.75 5.53
N LYS A 191 -3.63 21.09 5.53
CA LYS A 191 -2.36 21.80 5.60
C LYS A 191 -1.72 21.58 6.97
N GLU A 192 -0.39 21.65 7.03
CA GLU A 192 0.33 21.57 8.30
C GLU A 192 -0.15 22.65 9.27
N ASN A 193 -0.25 22.29 10.56
CA ASN A 193 -0.61 23.21 11.65
C ASN A 193 -2.00 23.86 11.56
N VAL A 194 -2.92 23.33 10.75
CA VAL A 194 -4.31 23.80 10.72
C VAL A 194 -4.96 23.64 12.10
N THR A 195 -5.56 24.71 12.57
CA THR A 195 -6.23 24.79 13.87
C THR A 195 -7.74 24.58 13.77
N ILE A 196 -8.35 24.18 14.88
CA ILE A 196 -9.81 24.05 14.99
C ILE A 196 -10.52 25.37 14.65
N ASN A 197 -9.94 26.52 15.02
CA ASN A 197 -10.54 27.82 14.73
C ASN A 197 -10.50 28.17 13.25
N GLU A 198 -9.42 27.84 12.54
CA GLU A 198 -9.35 27.99 11.08
C GLU A 198 -10.37 27.11 10.38
N ILE A 199 -10.56 25.87 10.84
CA ILE A 199 -11.61 24.98 10.32
C ILE A 199 -13.00 25.57 10.53
N LYS A 200 -13.30 26.07 11.74
CA LYS A 200 -14.61 26.68 12.07
C LYS A 200 -14.90 27.94 11.25
N ASN A 201 -13.87 28.72 10.93
CA ASN A 201 -14.00 29.99 10.21
C ASN A 201 -13.87 29.81 8.69
N SER A 202 -13.55 28.61 8.23
CA SER A 202 -13.40 28.32 6.81
C SER A 202 -14.76 28.16 6.13
N SER A 203 -14.88 28.70 4.92
CA SER A 203 -16.05 28.54 4.06
C SER A 203 -15.87 27.48 2.97
N ASP A 204 -14.65 26.96 2.81
CA ASP A 204 -14.28 26.01 1.76
C ASP A 204 -13.12 25.13 2.24
N ILE A 205 -13.26 23.82 2.07
CA ILE A 205 -12.24 22.83 2.38
C ILE A 205 -10.86 23.18 1.78
N ALA A 206 -10.82 23.79 0.59
CA ALA A 206 -9.58 24.19 -0.07
C ALA A 206 -8.78 25.28 0.69
N GLN A 207 -9.42 26.00 1.62
CA GLN A 207 -8.73 26.98 2.46
C GLN A 207 -7.85 26.28 3.51
N ILE A 208 -8.28 25.13 4.01
CA ILE A 208 -7.63 24.38 5.09
C ILE A 208 -6.90 23.12 4.62
N SER A 209 -6.95 22.79 3.33
CA SER A 209 -6.38 21.57 2.77
C SER A 209 -5.82 21.78 1.36
N THR A 210 -5.04 20.82 0.91
CA THR A 210 -4.55 20.70 -0.46
C THR A 210 -5.27 19.53 -1.12
N LYS A 211 -5.80 19.75 -2.33
CA LYS A 211 -6.37 18.68 -3.15
C LYS A 211 -5.24 17.88 -3.79
N GLU A 212 -5.32 16.56 -3.72
CA GLU A 212 -4.30 15.65 -4.22
C GLU A 212 -4.90 14.63 -5.19
N ASP A 213 -4.12 14.17 -6.17
CA ASP A 213 -4.52 13.08 -7.06
C ASP A 213 -4.26 11.69 -6.44
N CYS A 214 -3.31 11.65 -5.51
CA CYS A 214 -2.87 10.44 -4.84
C CYS A 214 -2.29 10.80 -3.47
N LEU A 215 -2.38 9.87 -2.53
CA LEU A 215 -1.82 9.95 -1.18
C LEU A 215 -1.14 8.63 -0.83
N VAL A 216 -0.17 8.67 0.08
CA VAL A 216 0.27 7.46 0.80
C VAL A 216 -0.32 7.52 2.20
N LEU A 217 -1.13 6.53 2.54
CA LEU A 217 -1.73 6.41 3.86
C LEU A 217 -0.85 5.56 4.75
N LYS A 218 -0.47 6.11 5.90
CA LYS A 218 0.18 5.37 6.99
C LYS A 218 -0.83 4.49 7.72
N THR A 219 -0.57 3.18 7.75
CA THR A 219 -1.47 2.16 8.29
C THR A 219 -0.74 1.21 9.24
N PRO A 220 -0.29 1.64 10.42
CA PRO A 220 0.39 0.75 11.35
C PRO A 220 -0.55 -0.39 11.77
N ALA A 221 -0.02 -1.61 11.85
CA ALA A 221 -0.81 -2.77 12.25
C ALA A 221 -1.30 -2.61 13.70
N GLY A 222 -2.62 -2.72 13.89
CA GLY A 222 -3.20 -2.92 15.21
C GLY A 222 -2.96 -4.35 15.71
N LYS A 223 -3.14 -4.58 17.01
CA LYS A 223 -2.86 -5.90 17.64
C LYS A 223 -3.62 -7.06 17.02
N HIS A 224 -4.86 -6.86 16.62
CA HIS A 224 -5.64 -7.91 15.96
C HIS A 224 -5.03 -8.32 14.61
N LEU A 225 -4.64 -7.35 13.78
CA LEU A 225 -4.00 -7.62 12.49
C LEU A 225 -2.62 -8.27 12.67
N GLU A 226 -1.82 -7.78 13.63
CA GLU A 226 -0.53 -8.38 13.99
C GLU A 226 -0.68 -9.86 14.36
N ASN A 227 -1.65 -10.20 15.22
CA ASN A 227 -1.91 -11.58 15.62
C ASN A 227 -2.38 -12.45 14.45
N TYR A 228 -3.29 -11.94 13.61
CA TYR A 228 -3.74 -12.64 12.40
C TYR A 228 -2.59 -12.93 11.44
N ASN A 229 -1.73 -11.94 11.20
CA ASN A 229 -0.56 -12.10 10.35
C ASN A 229 0.41 -13.14 10.93
N LEU A 230 0.67 -13.09 12.25
CA LEU A 230 1.50 -14.07 12.96
C LEU A 230 0.96 -15.49 12.81
N GLU A 231 -0.35 -15.69 12.96
CA GLU A 231 -0.99 -17.00 12.78
C GLU A 231 -0.73 -17.56 11.37
N LYS A 232 -0.89 -16.73 10.33
CA LYS A 232 -0.61 -17.12 8.94
C LYS A 232 0.86 -17.48 8.73
N PHE A 233 1.79 -16.68 9.27
CA PHE A 233 3.22 -16.99 9.16
C PHE A 233 3.62 -18.22 9.97
N SER A 234 3.00 -18.45 11.14
CA SER A 234 3.23 -19.67 11.92
C SER A 234 2.80 -20.91 11.15
N ALA A 235 1.64 -20.88 10.48
CA ALA A 235 1.19 -21.97 9.63
C ALA A 235 2.16 -22.22 8.44
N PHE A 236 2.66 -21.15 7.80
CA PHE A 236 3.69 -21.26 6.77
C PHE A 236 5.00 -21.89 7.29
N ILE A 237 5.48 -21.45 8.47
CA ILE A 237 6.68 -22.01 9.09
C ILE A 237 6.49 -23.48 9.47
N GLU A 238 5.31 -23.86 9.98
CA GLU A 238 4.98 -25.25 10.31
C GLU A 238 4.96 -26.13 9.06
N GLN A 239 4.39 -25.65 7.95
CA GLN A 239 4.32 -26.36 6.67
C GLN A 239 5.72 -26.68 6.10
N TYR A 240 6.64 -25.72 6.15
CA TYR A 240 7.97 -25.84 5.55
C TYR A 240 9.06 -26.35 6.50
N GLY A 241 8.84 -26.21 7.81
CA GLY A 241 9.82 -26.49 8.85
C GLY A 241 10.80 -25.33 9.08
N ALA A 242 10.82 -24.80 10.31
CA ALA A 242 11.66 -23.66 10.68
C ALA A 242 13.16 -23.90 10.39
N ASP A 243 13.68 -25.10 10.69
CA ASP A 243 15.10 -25.43 10.47
C ASP A 243 15.48 -25.43 8.99
N GLU A 244 14.57 -25.84 8.09
CA GLU A 244 14.83 -25.80 6.65
C GLU A 244 14.77 -24.37 6.12
N LEU A 245 13.77 -23.60 6.53
CA LEU A 245 13.64 -22.19 6.17
C LEU A 245 14.88 -21.39 6.61
N ASN A 246 15.36 -21.58 7.84
CA ASN A 246 16.53 -20.88 8.36
C ASN A 246 17.80 -21.13 7.53
N LYS A 247 17.98 -22.32 6.94
CA LYS A 247 19.15 -22.63 6.09
C LYS A 247 19.18 -21.85 4.78
N ILE A 248 18.02 -21.51 4.25
CA ILE A 248 17.87 -20.83 2.94
C ILE A 248 17.43 -19.37 3.08
N LEU A 249 17.23 -18.90 4.31
CA LEU A 249 16.87 -17.53 4.62
C LEU A 249 18.04 -16.59 4.34
N HIS A 250 17.77 -15.56 3.57
CA HIS A 250 18.72 -14.51 3.20
C HIS A 250 18.13 -13.15 3.56
N SER A 251 17.79 -12.97 4.82
CA SER A 251 17.09 -11.78 5.32
C SER A 251 17.97 -10.94 6.26
N PHE A 252 17.39 -9.91 6.88
CA PHE A 252 18.03 -9.09 7.90
C PHE A 252 18.29 -9.85 9.23
N ASN A 253 17.81 -11.09 9.34
CA ASN A 253 18.08 -11.99 10.45
C ASN A 253 18.05 -13.45 9.96
N GLU A 254 18.75 -14.35 10.67
CA GLU A 254 18.85 -15.78 10.32
C GLU A 254 17.75 -16.64 10.95
N ASN A 255 16.91 -16.07 11.83
CA ASN A 255 15.77 -16.74 12.44
C ASN A 255 14.46 -16.35 11.73
N ILE A 256 13.81 -17.31 11.06
CA ILE A 256 12.57 -17.12 10.31
C ILE A 256 11.40 -16.68 11.19
N GLU A 257 11.28 -17.18 12.41
CA GLU A 257 10.21 -16.77 13.33
C GLU A 257 10.37 -15.29 13.70
N PHE A 258 11.61 -14.85 13.95
CA PHE A 258 11.90 -13.44 14.19
C PHE A 258 11.61 -12.59 12.95
N VAL A 259 12.07 -13.01 11.77
CA VAL A 259 11.82 -12.30 10.51
C VAL A 259 10.31 -12.16 10.26
N CYS A 260 9.55 -13.25 10.34
CA CYS A 260 8.10 -13.25 10.19
C CYS A 260 7.40 -12.39 11.26
N SER A 261 7.90 -12.36 12.50
CA SER A 261 7.34 -11.48 13.53
C SER A 261 7.50 -9.99 13.21
N VAL A 262 8.64 -9.61 12.62
CA VAL A 262 8.90 -8.24 12.17
C VAL A 262 8.01 -7.90 10.97
N ILE A 263 7.84 -8.84 10.02
CA ILE A 263 6.95 -8.69 8.86
C ILE A 263 5.50 -8.53 9.27
N ALA A 264 5.00 -9.39 10.16
CA ALA A 264 3.62 -9.37 10.65
C ALA A 264 3.24 -8.01 11.25
N LYS A 265 4.18 -7.35 11.90
CA LYS A 265 3.99 -6.05 12.56
C LYS A 265 4.23 -4.86 11.63
N ASN A 266 5.25 -4.91 10.78
CA ASN A 266 5.77 -3.72 10.09
C ASN A 266 5.67 -3.76 8.56
N TYR A 267 5.36 -4.90 7.94
CA TYR A 267 5.38 -5.06 6.47
C TYR A 267 4.10 -5.73 5.93
N CYS A 268 3.02 -5.80 6.73
CA CYS A 268 1.74 -6.40 6.32
C CYS A 268 0.48 -5.55 6.63
N PRO A 269 0.25 -4.45 5.90
CA PRO A 269 1.20 -3.48 5.34
C PRO A 269 1.31 -2.26 6.29
N ASN A 270 2.46 -1.56 6.28
CA ASN A 270 2.62 -0.33 7.10
C ASN A 270 2.14 0.95 6.39
N ALA A 271 1.99 0.90 5.07
CA ALA A 271 1.47 1.99 4.26
C ALA A 271 0.74 1.47 3.03
N MET A 272 -0.19 2.28 2.51
CA MET A 272 -0.98 1.97 1.30
C MET A 272 -1.06 3.18 0.38
N ALA A 273 -1.16 2.94 -0.93
CA ALA A 273 -1.48 4.01 -1.87
C ALA A 273 -2.99 4.29 -1.87
N ILE A 274 -3.37 5.56 -1.99
CA ILE A 274 -4.74 5.98 -2.30
C ILE A 274 -4.69 6.78 -3.60
N ILE A 275 -5.50 6.39 -4.58
CA ILE A 275 -5.51 6.99 -5.92
C ILE A 275 -6.91 7.53 -6.22
N GLN A 276 -7.00 8.81 -6.58
CA GLN A 276 -8.20 9.36 -7.16
C GLN A 276 -8.29 8.92 -8.62
N PHE A 277 -9.36 8.20 -8.96
CA PHE A 277 -9.68 7.84 -10.34
C PHE A 277 -10.30 9.06 -11.04
N THR A 278 -9.67 9.50 -12.13
CA THR A 278 -10.08 10.64 -12.95
C THR A 278 -9.79 10.33 -14.42
N ASP A 279 -10.38 11.07 -15.35
CA ASP A 279 -10.15 10.88 -16.79
C ASP A 279 -8.66 10.92 -17.18
N HIS A 280 -7.86 11.72 -16.47
CA HIS A 280 -6.42 11.86 -16.71
C HIS A 280 -5.57 10.77 -16.06
N ASN A 281 -6.10 10.06 -15.05
CA ASN A 281 -5.43 8.97 -14.34
C ASN A 281 -4.00 9.31 -13.86
N SER A 282 -3.78 10.56 -13.45
CA SER A 282 -2.46 11.07 -13.05
C SER A 282 -1.84 10.28 -11.89
N GLY A 283 -2.65 9.82 -10.94
CA GLY A 283 -2.19 8.99 -9.82
C GLY A 283 -1.66 7.62 -10.25
N PHE A 284 -2.30 6.96 -11.23
CA PHE A 284 -1.78 5.71 -11.82
C PHE A 284 -0.51 5.95 -12.63
N LYS A 285 -0.47 7.03 -13.43
CA LYS A 285 0.76 7.39 -14.16
C LYS A 285 1.94 7.56 -13.20
N LYS A 286 1.76 8.32 -12.12
CA LYS A 286 2.77 8.49 -11.06
C LYS A 286 3.18 7.16 -10.44
N LEU A 287 2.24 6.24 -10.23
CA LEU A 287 2.51 4.93 -9.63
C LEU A 287 3.44 4.13 -10.54
N PHE A 288 3.07 3.96 -11.81
CA PHE A 288 3.90 3.20 -12.76
C PHE A 288 5.24 3.88 -13.04
N ASP A 289 5.30 5.22 -13.07
CA ASP A 289 6.57 5.96 -13.14
C ASP A 289 7.46 5.61 -11.92
N PHE A 290 6.89 5.56 -10.71
CA PHE A 290 7.61 5.16 -9.49
C PHE A 290 8.05 3.68 -9.53
N LEU A 291 7.18 2.75 -9.95
CA LEU A 291 7.56 1.33 -10.06
C LEU A 291 8.69 1.12 -11.08
N ASN A 292 8.65 1.84 -12.21
CA ASN A 292 9.74 1.81 -13.18
C ASN A 292 11.04 2.40 -12.62
N GLU A 293 10.96 3.45 -11.80
CA GLU A 293 12.11 4.01 -11.07
C GLU A 293 12.71 3.00 -10.08
N VAL A 294 11.89 2.14 -9.46
CA VAL A 294 12.38 1.05 -8.59
C VAL A 294 13.16 0.01 -9.40
N VAL A 295 12.65 -0.37 -10.57
CA VAL A 295 13.32 -1.35 -11.46
C VAL A 295 14.59 -0.79 -12.09
N SER A 296 14.57 0.49 -12.49
CA SER A 296 15.66 1.14 -13.20
C SER A 296 15.85 2.56 -12.69
N PRO A 297 16.54 2.73 -11.54
CA PRO A 297 16.74 4.02 -10.92
C PRO A 297 17.45 5.00 -11.86
N THR A 298 16.91 6.21 -11.97
CA THR A 298 17.52 7.28 -12.75
C THR A 298 18.79 7.81 -12.09
N GLU A 299 19.65 8.45 -12.89
CA GLU A 299 20.81 9.22 -12.40
C GLU A 299 20.44 10.22 -11.31
N LYS A 300 19.23 10.81 -11.37
CA LYS A 300 18.74 11.73 -10.35
C LYS A 300 18.61 11.03 -8.99
N THR A 301 18.00 9.85 -8.95
CA THR A 301 17.85 9.04 -7.74
C THR A 301 19.19 8.56 -7.20
N LEU A 302 20.07 8.05 -8.07
CA LEU A 302 21.41 7.63 -7.69
C LEU A 302 22.25 8.81 -7.15
N LYS A 303 22.08 10.02 -7.70
CA LYS A 303 22.72 11.23 -7.18
C LYS A 303 22.20 11.62 -5.80
N ARG A 304 20.88 11.61 -5.57
CA ARG A 304 20.31 11.88 -4.22
C ARG A 304 20.84 10.89 -3.18
N GLN A 305 20.89 9.60 -3.54
CA GLN A 305 21.44 8.57 -2.66
C GLN A 305 22.90 8.84 -2.26
N ARG A 306 23.76 9.18 -3.24
CA ARG A 306 25.16 9.54 -2.97
C ARG A 306 25.27 10.74 -2.02
N GLN A 307 24.48 11.78 -2.25
CA GLN A 307 24.44 12.97 -1.39
C GLN A 307 23.96 12.65 0.04
N LYS A 308 22.95 11.79 0.18
CA LYS A 308 22.47 11.32 1.49
C LYS A 308 23.55 10.56 2.26
N GLN A 309 24.27 9.67 1.58
CA GLN A 309 25.38 8.90 2.16
C GLN A 309 26.56 9.80 2.58
N GLU A 310 26.97 10.75 1.74
CA GLU A 310 28.02 11.73 2.06
C GLU A 310 27.66 12.56 3.31
N LYS A 311 26.40 13.00 3.40
CA LYS A 311 25.91 13.75 4.57
C LYS A 311 25.92 12.89 5.83
N LEU A 312 25.51 11.62 5.75
CA LEU A 312 25.51 10.71 6.90
C LEU A 312 26.95 10.43 7.38
N GLN A 313 27.88 10.17 6.46
CA GLN A 313 29.30 9.99 6.78
C GLN A 313 29.90 11.24 7.45
N ALA A 314 29.57 12.43 6.96
CA ALA A 314 30.02 13.68 7.57
C ALA A 314 29.45 13.87 8.99
N ILE A 315 28.22 13.44 9.25
CA ILE A 315 27.62 13.47 10.60
C ILE A 315 28.31 12.47 11.51
N MET A 316 28.52 11.23 11.07
CA MET A 316 29.21 10.19 11.85
C MET A 316 30.62 10.63 12.24
N LYS A 317 31.39 11.18 11.28
CA LYS A 317 32.73 11.71 11.56
C LYS A 317 32.71 12.80 12.63
N LYS A 318 31.76 13.74 12.58
CA LYS A 318 31.60 14.79 13.60
C LYS A 318 31.21 14.26 14.98
N LEU A 319 30.49 13.13 15.04
CA LEU A 319 30.13 12.49 16.30
C LEU A 319 31.34 11.77 16.92
N ASP A 320 32.17 11.14 16.09
CA ASP A 320 33.39 10.48 16.55
C ASP A 320 34.46 11.49 17.00
N GLU A 321 34.55 12.66 16.37
CA GLU A 321 35.41 13.76 16.80
C GLU A 321 34.98 14.40 18.13
N ARG A 322 33.78 14.09 18.64
CA ARG A 322 33.23 14.60 19.91
C ARG A 322 33.28 13.58 21.06
N LYS A 323 33.70 12.34 20.80
CA LYS A 323 33.91 11.29 21.82
C LYS A 323 35.33 11.33 22.34
#